data_AF-A0A0W8FLZ5-F1
#
_entry.id   AF-A0A0W8FLZ5-F1
#
_cell.length_a   1.000
_cell.length_b   1.000
_cell.length_c   1.000
_cell.angle_alpha   90.00
_cell.angle_beta   90.00
_cell.angle_gamma   90.00
#
_symmetry.space_group_name_H-M   'P 1'
#
loop_
_entity.id
_entity.type
_entity.pdbx_description
1 polymer ?
#
loop_
_entity_poly.entity_id
_entity_poly.type
_entity_poly.pdbx_seq_one_letter_code
_entity_poly.pdbx_strand_id
1 'polypeptide(L)'
;MKKILFLSLLIVFFTTSFILLFGCNNQKSTKEQSSVSQKDLNEEYDIREKCGKQSEEWFKSYQQKYPGDKFTYKNHYNKKLNKCFIYTASFQSGGYQTLHFTDVNENKEYGKCVGIIGEEEDFSCKFLDKDVKSKKDWEKLVTPYMEE
;
A
#
# COMPACT_ATOMS: atom_id res chain seq x y z
N MET A 1 -9.25 -8.08 65.67
CA MET A 1 -9.86 -8.29 64.34
C MET A 1 -8.86 -9.04 63.46
N LYS A 2 -8.90 -10.37 63.51
CA LYS A 2 -7.96 -11.31 62.84
C LYS A 2 -8.76 -12.36 62.04
N LYS A 3 -9.69 -11.92 61.19
CA LYS A 3 -10.64 -12.84 60.52
C LYS A 3 -10.72 -12.74 59.00
N ILE A 4 -9.92 -11.90 58.34
CA ILE A 4 -10.03 -11.72 56.87
C ILE A 4 -8.82 -12.25 56.10
N LEU A 5 -7.66 -12.43 56.74
CA LEU A 5 -6.45 -12.96 56.08
C LEU A 5 -6.45 -14.49 55.85
N PHE A 6 -7.44 -15.23 56.35
CA PHE A 6 -7.53 -16.68 56.20
C PHE A 6 -8.38 -17.16 55.01
N LEU A 7 -9.02 -16.25 54.27
CA LEU A 7 -9.88 -16.65 53.14
C LEU A 7 -9.13 -16.82 51.80
N SER A 8 -7.90 -16.31 51.69
CA SER A 8 -7.14 -16.34 50.43
C SER A 8 -6.25 -17.57 50.25
N LEU A 9 -6.11 -18.43 51.27
CA LEU A 9 -5.22 -19.61 51.26
C LEU A 9 -5.94 -20.94 50.97
N LEU A 10 -7.27 -20.96 50.88
CA LEU A 10 -8.06 -22.18 50.63
C LEU A 10 -8.58 -22.32 49.18
N ILE A 11 -8.49 -21.29 48.35
CA ILE A 11 -8.90 -21.37 46.93
C ILE A 11 -7.75 -21.87 46.03
N VAL A 12 -6.51 -21.82 46.51
CA VAL A 12 -5.32 -22.23 45.74
C VAL A 12 -5.11 -23.76 45.73
N PHE A 13 -5.84 -24.54 46.54
CA PHE A 13 -5.60 -25.97 46.70
C PHE A 13 -6.66 -26.92 46.09
N PHE A 14 -7.74 -26.43 45.47
CA PHE A 14 -8.82 -27.29 44.98
C PHE A 14 -9.01 -27.39 43.45
N THR A 15 -8.13 -26.80 42.64
CA THR A 15 -8.15 -26.98 41.17
C THR A 15 -6.92 -27.70 40.61
N THR A 16 -5.97 -28.10 41.46
CA THR A 16 -4.80 -28.93 41.11
C THR A 16 -5.14 -30.42 40.89
N SER A 17 -6.36 -30.77 40.46
CA SER A 17 -6.76 -32.18 40.25
C SER A 17 -7.63 -32.46 39.02
N PHE A 18 -7.68 -31.57 38.03
CA PHE A 18 -8.50 -31.80 36.81
C PHE A 18 -7.81 -31.46 35.48
N ILE A 19 -6.51 -31.74 35.33
CA ILE A 19 -5.86 -31.73 34.00
C ILE A 19 -4.97 -32.97 33.83
N LEU A 20 -5.58 -34.14 33.92
CA LEU A 20 -5.10 -35.38 33.33
C LEU A 20 -6.36 -36.12 32.89
N LEU A 21 -6.80 -35.95 31.63
CA LEU A 21 -7.72 -36.83 30.87
C LEU A 21 -8.37 -36.12 29.66
N PHE A 22 -7.59 -35.54 28.76
CA PHE A 22 -7.96 -35.37 27.34
C PHE A 22 -6.62 -35.30 26.59
N GLY A 23 -6.05 -36.40 26.09
CA GLY A 23 -6.58 -37.12 24.94
C GLY A 23 -6.21 -36.33 23.68
N CYS A 24 -4.98 -36.51 23.18
CA CYS A 24 -4.53 -35.96 21.91
C CYS A 24 -5.39 -36.51 20.78
N ASN A 25 -6.46 -35.79 20.43
CA ASN A 25 -7.18 -36.03 19.19
C ASN A 25 -6.43 -35.29 18.09
N ASN A 26 -5.82 -36.05 17.17
CA ASN A 26 -5.23 -35.52 15.94
C ASN A 26 -6.36 -34.98 15.05
N GLN A 27 -6.87 -33.80 15.39
CA GLN A 27 -7.64 -33.01 14.47
C GLN A 27 -6.64 -32.47 13.44
N LYS A 28 -6.61 -33.17 12.30
CA LYS A 28 -5.98 -32.74 11.06
C LYS A 28 -6.60 -31.39 10.71
N SER A 29 -6.04 -30.33 11.28
CA SER A 29 -6.27 -28.98 10.81
C SER A 29 -5.72 -28.98 9.39
N THR A 30 -6.63 -28.93 8.42
CA THR A 30 -6.33 -28.55 7.06
C THR A 30 -5.79 -27.12 7.13
N LYS A 31 -4.50 -27.00 7.48
CA LYS A 31 -3.72 -25.85 7.12
C LYS A 31 -3.69 -25.87 5.60
N GLU A 32 -4.48 -24.99 5.00
CA GLU A 32 -4.16 -24.41 3.71
C GLU A 32 -2.86 -23.60 3.93
N GLN A 33 -1.76 -24.32 4.09
CA GLN A 33 -0.43 -23.78 4.21
C GLN A 33 -0.04 -23.46 2.79
N SER A 34 -0.31 -22.22 2.36
CA SER A 34 0.33 -21.64 1.19
C SER A 34 1.83 -21.67 1.44
N SER A 35 2.48 -22.75 0.99
CA SER A 35 3.92 -22.87 0.99
C SER A 35 4.44 -22.01 -0.16
N VAL A 36 4.44 -20.69 0.04
CA VAL A 36 5.17 -19.78 -0.86
C VAL A 36 6.62 -20.23 -0.81
N SER A 37 7.14 -20.69 -1.95
CA SER A 37 8.49 -21.23 -2.01
C SER A 37 9.49 -20.06 -1.87
N GLN A 38 10.70 -20.33 -1.37
CA GLN A 38 11.75 -19.31 -1.31
C GLN A 38 12.06 -18.71 -2.69
N LYS A 39 11.83 -19.48 -3.75
CA LYS A 39 11.96 -19.00 -5.14
C LYS A 39 10.95 -17.91 -5.46
N ASP A 40 9.69 -18.08 -5.05
CA ASP A 40 8.61 -17.12 -5.31
C ASP A 40 8.84 -15.80 -4.54
N LEU A 41 9.39 -15.87 -3.32
CA LEU A 41 9.75 -14.68 -2.54
C LEU A 41 10.87 -13.87 -3.19
N ASN A 42 11.90 -14.55 -3.70
CA ASN A 42 13.00 -13.89 -4.38
C ASN A 42 12.54 -13.24 -5.69
N GLU A 43 11.69 -13.93 -6.46
CA GLU A 43 11.12 -13.41 -7.70
C GLU A 43 10.24 -12.17 -7.44
N GLU A 44 9.40 -12.20 -6.40
CA GLU A 44 8.59 -11.03 -6.01
C GLU A 44 9.49 -9.83 -5.62
N TYR A 45 10.53 -10.08 -4.82
CA TYR A 45 11.47 -9.05 -4.42
C TYR A 45 12.16 -8.42 -5.63
N ASP A 46 12.67 -9.25 -6.55
CA ASP A 46 13.38 -8.79 -7.76
C ASP A 46 12.47 -7.93 -8.64
N ILE A 47 11.20 -8.32 -8.80
CA ILE A 47 10.22 -7.55 -9.58
C ILE A 47 9.93 -6.19 -8.92
N ARG A 48 9.78 -6.15 -7.59
CA ARG A 48 9.56 -4.90 -6.85
C ARG A 48 10.77 -3.98 -6.91
N GLU A 49 11.97 -4.52 -6.76
CA GLU A 49 13.23 -3.77 -6.89
C GLU A 49 13.35 -3.18 -8.29
N LYS A 50 13.08 -3.98 -9.33
CA LYS A 50 13.09 -3.52 -10.72
C LYS A 50 12.10 -2.38 -10.94
N CYS A 51 10.88 -2.51 -10.44
CA CYS A 51 9.87 -1.44 -10.52
C CYS A 51 10.34 -0.15 -9.85
N GLY A 52 10.99 -0.25 -8.67
CA GLY A 52 11.60 0.89 -7.99
C GLY A 52 12.64 1.61 -8.86
N LYS A 53 13.60 0.86 -9.42
CA LYS A 53 14.66 1.42 -10.28
C LYS A 53 14.09 2.10 -11.53
N GLN A 54 13.19 1.43 -12.24
CA GLN A 54 12.57 1.99 -13.45
C GLN A 54 11.76 3.25 -13.14
N SER A 55 11.05 3.28 -12.01
CA SER A 55 10.30 4.46 -11.56
C SER A 55 11.23 5.63 -11.22
N GLU A 56 12.35 5.35 -10.55
CA GLU A 56 13.35 6.37 -10.22
C GLU A 56 13.98 6.96 -11.49
N GLU A 57 14.34 6.12 -12.46
CA GLU A 57 14.86 6.57 -13.76
C GLU A 57 13.85 7.43 -14.53
N TRP A 58 12.59 6.97 -14.58
CA TRP A 58 11.50 7.73 -15.19
C TRP A 58 11.32 9.08 -14.51
N PHE A 59 11.31 9.11 -13.17
CA PHE A 59 11.14 10.31 -12.38
C PHE A 59 12.28 11.32 -12.61
N LYS A 60 13.53 10.87 -12.64
CA LYS A 60 14.69 11.72 -12.95
C LYS A 60 14.59 12.32 -14.36
N SER A 61 14.20 11.53 -15.35
CA SER A 61 13.98 12.02 -16.71
C SER A 61 12.84 13.04 -16.77
N TYR A 62 11.76 12.81 -16.02
CA TYR A 62 10.64 13.73 -15.95
C TYR A 62 11.04 15.07 -15.30
N GLN A 63 11.75 15.02 -14.17
CA GLN A 63 12.22 16.22 -13.46
C GLN A 63 13.15 17.09 -14.32
N GLN A 64 14.01 16.47 -15.14
CA GLN A 64 14.91 17.22 -16.04
C GLN A 64 14.17 18.06 -17.09
N LYS A 65 12.94 17.69 -17.47
CA LYS A 65 12.13 18.42 -18.46
C LYS A 65 11.55 19.73 -17.90
N TYR A 66 11.50 19.86 -16.58
CA TYR A 66 10.83 20.96 -15.87
C TYR A 66 11.76 21.54 -14.80
N PRO A 67 12.88 22.17 -15.21
CA PRO A 67 13.82 22.74 -14.26
C PRO A 67 13.16 23.86 -13.45
N GLY A 68 13.23 23.75 -12.11
CA GLY A 68 12.70 24.75 -11.17
C GLY A 68 11.43 24.32 -10.44
N ASP A 69 10.70 23.34 -10.97
CA ASP A 69 9.56 22.75 -10.26
C ASP A 69 10.04 21.85 -9.11
N LYS A 70 9.25 21.79 -8.03
CA LYS A 70 9.46 20.81 -6.96
C LYS A 70 8.67 19.55 -7.30
N PHE A 71 9.25 18.38 -7.08
CA PHE A 71 8.62 17.11 -7.41
C PHE A 71 8.64 16.14 -6.23
N THR A 72 7.60 15.31 -6.13
CA THR A 72 7.58 14.11 -5.32
C THR A 72 7.05 12.94 -6.15
N TYR A 73 7.39 11.72 -5.76
CA TYR A 73 6.80 10.52 -6.35
C TYR A 73 6.63 9.39 -5.34
N LYS A 74 5.73 8.47 -5.69
CA LYS A 74 5.59 7.15 -5.10
C LYS A 74 5.50 6.13 -6.23
N ASN A 75 6.02 4.94 -6.03
CA ASN A 75 5.88 3.84 -6.98
C ASN A 75 5.28 2.61 -6.31
N HIS A 76 4.63 1.78 -7.10
CA HIS A 76 4.05 0.53 -6.63
C HIS A 76 4.04 -0.50 -7.76
N TYR A 77 4.51 -1.72 -7.47
CA TYR A 77 4.30 -2.85 -8.36
C TYR A 77 2.97 -3.51 -8.04
N ASN A 78 2.04 -3.40 -8.98
CA ASN A 78 0.73 -4.00 -8.94
C ASN A 78 0.81 -5.43 -9.51
N LYS A 79 0.82 -6.43 -8.64
CA LYS A 79 0.89 -7.87 -8.95
C LYS A 79 -0.31 -8.34 -9.74
N LYS A 80 -1.53 -7.85 -9.46
CA LYS A 80 -2.76 -8.28 -10.16
C LYS A 80 -2.70 -7.93 -11.64
N LEU A 81 -2.15 -6.76 -11.97
CA LEU A 81 -1.99 -6.28 -13.34
C LEU A 81 -0.61 -6.57 -13.92
N ASN A 82 0.33 -7.07 -13.11
CA ASN A 82 1.74 -7.22 -13.46
C ASN A 82 2.35 -5.93 -14.05
N LYS A 83 2.07 -4.79 -13.39
CA LYS A 83 2.46 -3.44 -13.86
C LYS A 83 3.20 -2.67 -12.78
N CYS A 84 4.14 -1.82 -13.20
CA CYS A 84 4.82 -0.88 -12.32
C CYS A 84 4.21 0.50 -12.49
N PHE A 85 3.52 1.00 -11.47
CA PHE A 85 2.92 2.32 -11.49
C PHE A 85 3.77 3.33 -10.75
N ILE A 86 3.82 4.54 -11.28
CA ILE A 86 4.35 5.72 -10.61
C ILE A 86 3.27 6.79 -10.49
N TYR A 87 3.14 7.33 -9.29
CA TYR A 87 2.36 8.51 -8.98
C TYR A 87 3.31 9.67 -8.72
N THR A 88 3.20 10.76 -9.46
CA THR A 88 4.04 11.95 -9.24
C THR A 88 3.19 13.17 -8.94
N ALA A 89 3.75 14.07 -8.12
CA ALA A 89 3.21 15.40 -7.91
C ALA A 89 4.30 16.42 -8.23
N SER A 90 3.97 17.39 -9.09
CA SER A 90 4.80 18.56 -9.33
C SER A 90 4.15 19.82 -8.77
N PHE A 91 4.97 20.71 -8.25
CA PHE A 91 4.58 21.97 -7.64
C PHE A 91 5.33 23.10 -8.34
N GLN A 92 4.57 23.91 -9.06
CA GLN A 92 5.08 25.02 -9.87
C GLN A 92 5.09 26.31 -9.05
N SER A 93 6.04 27.21 -9.35
CA SER A 93 6.19 28.51 -8.66
C SER A 93 4.95 29.41 -8.76
N GLY A 94 4.05 29.16 -9.72
CA GLY A 94 2.77 29.88 -9.87
C GLY A 94 1.64 29.39 -8.97
N GLY A 95 1.91 28.50 -8.00
CA GLY A 95 0.88 27.96 -7.11
C GLY A 95 0.09 26.80 -7.72
N TYR A 96 0.53 26.23 -8.84
CA TYR A 96 -0.12 25.10 -9.48
C TYR A 96 0.47 23.77 -9.01
N GLN A 97 -0.40 22.78 -8.88
CA GLN A 97 -0.05 21.38 -8.68
C GLN A 97 -0.46 20.58 -9.92
N THR A 98 0.45 19.72 -10.40
CA THR A 98 0.10 18.69 -11.37
C THR A 98 0.37 17.31 -10.77
N LEU A 99 -0.61 16.43 -10.88
CA LEU A 99 -0.54 15.03 -10.48
C LEU A 99 -0.52 14.16 -11.74
N HIS A 100 0.40 13.20 -11.81
CA HIS A 100 0.42 12.19 -12.87
C HIS A 100 0.34 10.79 -12.28
N PHE A 101 -0.32 9.91 -13.02
CA PHE A 101 -0.37 8.49 -12.75
C PHE A 101 -0.02 7.73 -14.02
N THR A 102 1.10 6.99 -14.00
CA THR A 102 1.72 6.42 -15.19
C THR A 102 2.12 4.97 -14.94
N ASP A 103 1.87 4.10 -15.91
CA ASP A 103 2.52 2.79 -16.01
C ASP A 103 3.92 2.97 -16.60
N VAL A 104 4.94 2.70 -15.79
CA VAL A 104 6.35 2.87 -16.15
C VAL A 104 6.81 1.80 -17.14
N ASN A 105 6.23 0.60 -17.09
CA ASN A 105 6.63 -0.50 -17.97
C ASN A 105 6.28 -0.20 -19.44
N GLU A 106 5.11 0.37 -19.65
CA GLU A 106 4.59 0.75 -20.98
C GLU A 106 4.83 2.23 -21.32
N ASN A 107 5.38 3.01 -20.38
CA ASN A 107 5.46 4.47 -20.44
C ASN A 107 4.10 5.10 -20.83
N LYS A 108 3.02 4.61 -20.22
CA LYS A 108 1.65 4.99 -20.54
C LYS A 108 1.03 5.80 -19.41
N GLU A 109 0.60 7.02 -19.71
CA GLU A 109 -0.15 7.83 -18.75
C GLU A 109 -1.58 7.26 -18.61
N TYR A 110 -1.97 6.96 -17.37
CA TYR A 110 -3.31 6.51 -17.02
C TYR A 110 -4.16 7.66 -16.49
N GLY A 111 -3.54 8.68 -15.92
CA GLY A 111 -4.27 9.85 -15.47
C GLY A 111 -3.39 11.06 -15.22
N LYS A 112 -4.02 12.22 -15.31
CA LYS A 112 -3.43 13.51 -15.02
C LYS A 112 -4.46 14.42 -14.37
N CYS A 113 -4.06 15.19 -13.37
CA CYS A 113 -4.93 16.09 -12.64
C CYS A 113 -4.17 17.38 -12.32
N VAL A 114 -4.67 18.52 -12.77
CA VAL A 114 -3.98 19.82 -12.68
C VAL A 114 -4.90 20.83 -12.01
N GLY A 115 -4.40 21.57 -11.03
CA GLY A 115 -5.18 22.59 -10.32
C GLY A 115 -4.32 23.49 -9.46
N ILE A 116 -4.97 24.40 -8.73
CA ILE A 116 -4.32 25.35 -7.83
C ILE A 116 -4.10 24.69 -6.46
N ILE A 117 -2.92 24.89 -5.88
CA ILE A 117 -2.59 24.37 -4.55
C ILE A 117 -3.53 25.01 -3.52
N GLY A 118 -4.28 24.17 -2.81
CA GLY A 118 -5.24 24.60 -1.79
C GLY A 118 -6.69 24.72 -2.28
N GLU A 119 -6.93 24.63 -3.59
CA GLU A 119 -8.26 24.69 -4.20
C GLU A 119 -8.62 23.33 -4.81
N GLU A 120 -9.04 22.38 -3.97
CA GLU A 120 -9.25 20.98 -4.40
C GLU A 120 -10.41 20.79 -5.39
N GLU A 121 -11.35 21.74 -5.44
CA GLU A 121 -12.51 21.72 -6.34
C GLU A 121 -12.18 22.22 -7.75
N ASP A 122 -11.09 22.98 -7.92
CA ASP A 122 -10.68 23.60 -9.19
C ASP A 122 -9.65 22.78 -9.99
N PHE A 123 -9.55 21.48 -9.69
CA PHE A 123 -8.69 20.59 -10.44
C PHE A 123 -9.38 20.06 -11.70
N SER A 124 -8.74 20.23 -12.84
CA SER A 124 -9.10 19.57 -14.10
C SER A 124 -8.40 18.21 -14.18
N CYS A 125 -9.18 17.12 -14.09
CA CYS A 125 -8.64 15.76 -13.98
C CYS A 125 -9.14 14.84 -15.08
N LYS A 126 -8.25 13.94 -15.53
CA LYS A 126 -8.55 12.88 -16.49
C LYS A 126 -8.01 11.54 -15.99
N PHE A 127 -8.77 10.48 -16.23
CA PHE A 127 -8.38 9.11 -15.96
C PHE A 127 -8.82 8.22 -17.13
N LEU A 128 -7.88 7.50 -17.74
CA LEU A 128 -8.08 6.70 -18.96
C LEU A 128 -8.84 7.49 -20.04
N ASP A 129 -8.35 8.70 -20.30
CA ASP A 129 -8.89 9.67 -21.27
C ASP A 129 -10.32 10.18 -20.99
N LYS A 130 -10.87 9.91 -19.81
CA LYS A 130 -12.18 10.41 -19.38
C LYS A 130 -12.04 11.52 -18.35
N ASP A 131 -12.84 12.56 -18.47
CA ASP A 131 -12.90 13.63 -17.49
C ASP A 131 -13.41 13.10 -16.13
N VAL A 132 -12.75 13.55 -15.06
CA VAL A 132 -13.06 13.21 -13.68
C VAL A 132 -13.39 14.49 -12.94
N LYS A 133 -14.48 14.46 -12.15
CA LYS A 133 -15.11 15.66 -11.58
C LYS A 133 -14.24 16.43 -10.59
N SER A 134 -13.33 15.75 -9.90
CA SER A 134 -12.54 16.35 -8.82
C SER A 134 -11.23 15.59 -8.65
N LYS A 135 -10.26 16.24 -8.00
CA LYS A 135 -9.03 15.58 -7.54
C LYS A 135 -9.33 14.37 -6.66
N LYS A 136 -10.26 14.51 -5.71
CA LYS A 136 -10.65 13.43 -4.80
C LYS A 136 -11.22 12.21 -5.53
N ASP A 137 -12.05 12.42 -6.55
CA ASP A 137 -12.58 11.32 -7.34
C ASP A 137 -11.50 10.69 -8.24
N TRP A 138 -10.57 11.49 -8.73
CA TRP A 138 -9.41 11.00 -9.47
C TRP A 138 -8.50 10.14 -8.58
N GLU A 139 -8.24 10.56 -7.33
CA GLU A 139 -7.45 9.79 -6.36
C GLU A 139 -8.12 8.44 -6.04
N LYS A 140 -9.44 8.40 -5.87
CA LYS A 140 -10.19 7.13 -5.68
C LYS A 140 -10.02 6.16 -6.85
N LEU A 141 -9.85 6.67 -8.08
CA LEU A 141 -9.60 5.83 -9.25
C LEU A 141 -8.17 5.30 -9.28
N VAL A 142 -7.20 6.08 -8.78
CA VAL A 142 -5.79 5.70 -8.71
C VAL A 142 -5.50 4.72 -7.57
N THR A 143 -6.12 4.90 -6.40
CA THR A 143 -5.86 4.11 -5.18
C THR A 143 -5.79 2.59 -5.41
N PRO A 144 -6.75 1.95 -6.11
CA PRO A 144 -6.73 0.49 -6.30
C PRO A 144 -5.50 -0.01 -7.08
N TYR A 145 -4.83 0.84 -7.84
CA TYR A 145 -3.62 0.49 -8.58
C TYR A 145 -2.35 0.59 -7.71
N MET A 146 -2.38 1.42 -6.65
CA MET A 146 -1.21 1.74 -5.81
C MET A 146 -1.18 0.97 -4.48
N GLU A 147 -2.26 0.27 -4.12
CA GLU A 147 -2.45 -0.33 -2.79
C GLU A 147 -2.98 -1.78 -2.83
N GLU A 148 -2.88 -2.44 -3.98
CA GLU A 148 -3.56 -3.73 -4.24
C GLU A 148 -3.24 -4.90 -3.30
#